data_AF-A0A1V4QLS0-F1
#
_entry.id   AF-A0A1V4QLS0-F1
#
_cell.length_a   1.000
_cell.length_b   1.000
_cell.length_c   1.000
_cell.angle_alpha   90.00
_cell.angle_beta   90.00
_cell.angle_gamma   90.00
#
_symmetry.space_group_name_H-M   'P 1'
#
loop_
_entity.id
_entity.type
_entity.pdbx_description
1 polymer ?
#
loop_
_entity_poly.entity_id
_entity_poly.type
_entity_poly.pdbx_seq_one_letter_code
_entity_poly.pdbx_strand_id
1 'polypeptide(L)'
;MALIQQLRGQRARRKSKAPFRISLFTRICFLVQTYALGASFIDQLDRPGTQLSEESWARDPVPAKAPWQPPLFALATPGEYQVTMAIITRINNPYLHFVQSPAEILLCQPLFELNPDLGPEVLATYHFAALWQRQLARPQNPSGTMGKAGGI
;
A
#
# COMPACT_ATOMS: atom_id res chain seq x y z
N MET A 1 -12.26 48.46 6.29
CA MET A 1 -12.90 47.30 6.95
C MET A 1 -13.08 46.08 6.04
N ALA A 2 -13.41 46.24 4.75
CA ALA A 2 -13.65 45.13 3.81
C ALA A 2 -12.43 44.20 3.59
N LEU A 3 -11.22 44.76 3.46
CA LEU A 3 -9.99 43.98 3.25
C LEU A 3 -9.68 43.03 4.41
N ILE A 4 -9.92 43.46 5.66
CA ILE A 4 -9.69 42.65 6.86
C ILE A 4 -10.69 41.47 6.91
N GLN A 5 -11.95 41.69 6.53
CA GLN A 5 -12.94 40.63 6.45
C GLN A 5 -12.62 39.62 5.34
N GLN A 6 -12.13 40.10 4.19
CA GLN A 6 -11.71 39.24 3.08
C GLN A 6 -10.51 38.36 3.47
N LEU A 7 -9.52 38.93 4.16
CA LEU A 7 -8.37 38.17 4.68
C LEU A 7 -8.78 37.16 5.76
N ARG A 8 -9.73 37.51 6.65
CA ARG A 8 -10.27 36.57 7.65
C ARG A 8 -11.04 35.41 7.01
N GLY A 9 -11.86 35.68 5.99
CA GLY A 9 -12.58 34.66 5.22
C GLY A 9 -11.65 33.70 4.47
N GLN A 10 -10.59 34.24 3.84
CA GLN A 10 -9.55 33.41 3.20
C GLN A 10 -8.79 32.54 4.21
N ARG A 11 -8.47 33.07 5.39
CA ARG A 11 -7.84 32.31 6.47
C ARG A 11 -8.76 31.22 7.04
N ALA A 12 -10.06 31.50 7.17
CA ALA A 12 -11.04 30.50 7.61
C ALA A 12 -11.20 29.36 6.60
N ARG A 13 -11.23 29.67 5.30
CA ARG A 13 -11.23 28.66 4.23
C ARG A 13 -9.94 27.85 4.20
N ARG A 14 -8.77 28.47 4.41
CA ARG A 14 -7.48 27.77 4.55
C ARG A 14 -7.33 26.98 5.85
N LYS A 15 -8.11 27.29 6.88
CA LYS A 15 -8.17 26.53 8.16
C LYS A 15 -8.95 25.23 8.05
N SER A 16 -9.75 25.04 7.00
CA SER A 16 -10.21 23.71 6.57
C SER A 16 -9.00 22.93 6.05
N LYS A 17 -8.11 22.55 6.96
CA LYS A 17 -7.01 21.65 6.64
C LYS A 17 -7.64 20.28 6.39
N ALA A 18 -7.23 19.62 5.31
CA ALA A 18 -7.53 18.21 5.11
C ALA A 18 -7.16 17.43 6.39
N PRO A 19 -7.90 16.36 6.75
CA PRO A 19 -7.56 15.54 7.89
C PRO A 19 -6.09 15.10 7.78
N PHE A 20 -5.38 15.16 8.90
CA PHE A 20 -3.97 14.78 8.94
C PHE A 20 -3.82 13.34 8.47
N ARG A 21 -3.02 13.12 7.43
CA ARG A 21 -2.72 11.79 6.88
C ARG A 21 -1.35 11.37 7.38
N ILE A 22 -1.27 10.17 7.91
CA ILE A 22 -0.01 9.55 8.31
C ILE A 22 0.90 9.46 7.08
N SER A 23 2.15 9.90 7.23
CA SER A 23 3.12 9.86 6.14
C SER A 23 3.51 8.42 5.81
N LEU A 24 3.97 8.17 4.58
CA LEU A 24 4.50 6.86 4.18
C LEU A 24 5.65 6.43 5.10
N PHE A 25 6.56 7.36 5.40
CA PHE A 25 7.65 7.14 6.33
C PHE A 25 7.14 6.67 7.70
N THR A 26 6.17 7.39 8.29
CA THR A 26 5.60 7.03 9.59
C THR A 26 4.97 5.64 9.58
N ARG A 27 4.25 5.29 8.51
CA ARG A 27 3.65 3.97 8.34
C ARG A 27 4.70 2.87 8.32
N ILE A 28 5.71 3.01 7.47
CA ILE A 28 6.73 1.97 7.30
C ILE A 28 7.63 1.90 8.54
N CYS A 29 8.04 3.04 9.11
CA CYS A 29 8.82 3.07 10.34
C CYS A 29 8.08 2.39 11.50
N PHE A 30 6.77 2.60 11.63
CA PHE A 30 5.97 1.92 12.64
C PHE A 30 5.99 0.40 12.47
N LEU A 31 5.89 -0.10 11.23
CA LEU A 31 5.97 -1.55 10.95
C LEU A 31 7.39 -2.09 11.20
N VAL A 32 8.43 -1.35 10.83
CA VAL A 32 9.83 -1.71 11.12
C VAL A 32 10.03 -1.88 12.62
N GLN A 33 9.52 -0.96 13.44
CA GLN A 33 9.63 -1.03 14.89
C GLN A 33 8.79 -2.16 15.48
N THR A 34 7.52 -2.26 15.08
CA THR A 34 6.56 -3.24 15.63
C THR A 34 7.01 -4.68 15.39
N TYR A 35 7.63 -4.94 14.24
CA TYR A 35 8.05 -6.28 13.83
C TYR A 35 9.56 -6.48 13.86
N ALA A 36 10.33 -5.53 14.41
CA ALA A 36 11.79 -5.56 14.46
C ALA A 36 12.44 -5.91 13.09
N LEU A 37 11.96 -5.27 12.02
CA LEU A 37 12.45 -5.55 10.66
C LEU A 37 13.88 -5.04 10.50
N GLY A 38 14.74 -5.89 9.94
CA GLY A 38 16.17 -5.60 9.73
C GLY A 38 16.61 -5.81 8.29
N ALA A 39 17.93 -5.83 8.08
CA ALA A 39 18.54 -6.05 6.77
C ALA A 39 18.09 -7.35 6.10
N SER A 40 17.90 -8.43 6.88
CA SER A 40 17.40 -9.72 6.39
C SER A 40 16.01 -9.65 5.77
N PHE A 41 15.18 -8.68 6.17
CA PHE A 41 13.88 -8.44 5.55
C PHE A 41 14.04 -7.71 4.21
N ILE A 42 15.02 -6.81 4.09
CA ILE A 42 15.33 -6.13 2.82
C ILE A 42 15.75 -7.15 1.76
N ASP A 43 16.57 -8.13 2.13
CA ASP A 43 16.98 -9.21 1.22
C ASP A 43 15.79 -10.05 0.70
N GLN A 44 14.70 -10.14 1.47
CA GLN A 44 13.47 -10.85 1.04
C GLN A 44 12.70 -10.08 -0.03
N LEU A 45 12.82 -8.75 -0.07
CA LEU A 45 12.18 -7.93 -1.12
C LEU A 45 12.73 -8.28 -2.52
N ASP A 46 13.91 -8.90 -2.60
CA ASP A 46 14.60 -9.26 -3.85
C ASP A 46 14.14 -10.59 -4.42
N ARG A 47 13.41 -11.36 -3.60
CA ARG A 47 12.95 -12.70 -3.91
C ARG A 47 11.44 -12.78 -3.75
N PRO A 48 10.66 -11.94 -4.47
CA PRO A 48 9.22 -11.95 -4.38
C PRO A 48 8.69 -13.34 -4.71
N GLY A 49 7.91 -13.92 -3.81
CA GLY A 49 7.22 -15.20 -4.01
C GLY A 49 7.81 -16.42 -3.29
N THR A 50 9.09 -16.42 -2.90
CA THR A 50 9.72 -17.62 -2.28
C THR A 50 9.25 -17.94 -0.86
N GLN A 51 8.62 -16.99 -0.17
CA GLN A 51 8.17 -17.13 1.23
C GLN A 51 6.68 -16.91 1.42
N LEU A 52 5.92 -16.79 0.31
CA LEU A 52 4.46 -16.77 0.38
C LEU A 52 3.97 -18.19 0.66
N SER A 53 4.08 -18.66 1.90
CA SER A 53 3.48 -19.94 2.28
C SER A 53 1.98 -19.85 1.97
N GLU A 54 1.48 -20.80 1.18
CA GLU A 54 0.09 -20.89 0.74
C GLU A 54 -0.90 -21.03 1.92
N GLU A 55 -0.38 -21.36 3.10
CA GLU A 55 -1.12 -21.95 4.21
C GLU A 55 -2.08 -21.00 4.95
N SER A 56 -2.08 -19.69 4.66
CA SER A 56 -2.84 -18.71 5.47
C SER A 56 -3.83 -17.82 4.73
N TRP A 57 -3.87 -17.86 3.39
CA TRP A 57 -4.50 -16.77 2.63
C TRP A 57 -5.89 -17.11 2.07
N ALA A 58 -6.21 -18.40 1.92
CA ALA A 58 -7.44 -18.89 1.29
C ALA A 58 -8.65 -18.92 2.24
N ARG A 59 -9.07 -17.76 2.76
CA ARG A 59 -10.36 -17.65 3.46
C ARG A 59 -11.27 -16.67 2.75
N ASP A 60 -12.38 -17.21 2.24
CA ASP A 60 -13.57 -16.42 1.93
C ASP A 60 -14.48 -16.37 3.17
N PRO A 61 -15.05 -15.20 3.53
CA PRO A 61 -14.90 -13.91 2.85
C PRO A 61 -13.51 -13.31 3.04
N VAL A 62 -13.06 -12.54 2.04
CA VAL A 62 -11.80 -11.77 2.11
C VAL A 62 -11.72 -11.00 3.43
N PRO A 63 -10.76 -11.31 4.30
CA PRO A 63 -10.70 -10.68 5.61
C PRO A 63 -10.45 -9.17 5.44
N ALA A 64 -11.34 -8.38 6.05
CA ALA A 64 -11.15 -6.95 6.15
C ALA A 64 -9.98 -6.65 7.10
N LYS A 65 -9.23 -5.60 6.79
CA LYS A 65 -8.17 -5.09 7.65
C LYS A 65 -8.74 -4.65 9.00
N ALA A 66 -8.03 -4.99 10.06
CA ALA A 66 -8.35 -4.47 11.39
C ALA A 66 -8.18 -2.94 11.42
N PRO A 67 -8.88 -2.24 12.33
CA PRO A 67 -8.61 -0.82 12.60
C PRO A 67 -7.14 -0.64 12.97
N TRP A 68 -6.43 0.17 12.18
CA TRP A 68 -5.00 0.40 12.33
C TRP A 68 -4.77 1.80 12.89
N GLN A 69 -4.24 1.88 14.11
CA GLN A 69 -3.99 3.12 14.84
C GLN A 69 -2.49 3.31 15.08
N PRO A 70 -1.71 3.69 14.05
CA PRO A 70 -0.30 4.00 14.24
C PRO A 70 -0.14 5.34 14.97
N PRO A 71 1.07 5.63 15.50
CA PRO A 71 1.37 6.95 15.99
C PRO A 71 1.31 7.99 14.86
N LEU A 72 0.98 9.24 15.21
CA LEU A 72 0.93 10.35 14.25
C LEU A 72 2.31 10.67 13.64
N PHE A 73 3.37 10.43 14.43
CA PHE A 73 4.77 10.63 14.04
C PHE A 73 5.59 9.46 14.56
N ALA A 74 6.54 9.00 13.75
CA ALA A 74 7.47 7.94 14.14
C ALA A 74 8.84 8.57 14.44
N LEU A 75 9.48 8.11 15.51
CA LEU A 75 10.85 8.45 15.86
C LEU A 75 11.71 7.24 15.57
N ALA A 76 12.60 7.33 14.58
CA ALA A 76 13.43 6.21 14.15
C ALA A 76 14.84 6.33 14.73
N THR A 77 15.42 5.20 15.15
CA THR A 77 16.88 5.09 15.31
C THR A 77 17.56 5.15 13.93
N PRO A 78 18.88 5.41 13.84
CA PRO A 78 19.59 5.41 12.56
C PRO A 78 19.41 4.11 11.75
N GLY A 79 19.41 2.94 12.43
CA GLY A 79 19.20 1.65 11.78
C GLY A 79 17.76 1.48 11.27
N GLU A 80 16.76 1.85 12.07
CA GLU A 80 15.35 1.82 11.66
C GLU A 80 15.08 2.76 10.48
N TYR A 81 15.71 3.94 10.47
CA TYR A 81 15.63 4.88 9.36
C TYR A 81 16.17 4.27 8.08
N GLN A 82 17.34 3.62 8.14
CA GLN A 82 17.94 2.96 6.97
C GLN A 82 17.04 1.86 6.41
N VAL A 83 16.51 0.98 7.26
CA VAL A 83 15.57 -0.08 6.85
C VAL A 83 14.29 0.52 6.26
N THR A 84 13.72 1.54 6.92
CA THR A 84 12.51 2.24 6.45
C THR A 84 12.70 2.82 5.05
N MET A 85 13.80 3.55 4.85
CA MET A 85 14.09 4.16 3.54
C MET A 85 14.42 3.11 2.48
N ALA A 86 15.07 2.01 2.85
CA ALA A 86 15.32 0.90 1.93
C ALA A 86 14.01 0.29 1.42
N ILE A 87 13.05 0.00 2.31
CA ILE A 87 11.72 -0.52 1.94
C ILE A 87 11.01 0.46 0.98
N ILE A 88 10.95 1.75 1.35
CA ILE A 88 10.26 2.78 0.57
C ILE A 88 10.88 2.92 -0.83
N THR A 89 12.21 3.00 -0.91
CA THR A 89 12.94 3.19 -2.17
C THR A 89 12.82 1.98 -3.08
N ARG A 90 12.79 0.78 -2.50
CA ARG A 90 12.81 -0.48 -3.27
C ARG A 90 11.46 -0.86 -3.85
N ILE A 91 10.38 -0.64 -3.10
CA ILE A 91 9.02 -0.92 -3.58
C ILE A 91 8.48 0.25 -4.41
N ASN A 92 8.68 1.48 -3.94
CA ASN A 92 8.33 2.74 -4.62
C ASN A 92 7.02 2.70 -5.44
N ASN A 93 5.93 2.22 -4.85
CA ASN A 93 4.63 2.12 -5.50
C ASN A 93 3.51 2.60 -4.56
N PRO A 94 2.33 2.99 -5.11
CA PRO A 94 1.28 3.64 -4.31
C PRO A 94 0.63 2.71 -3.28
N TYR A 95 0.76 1.38 -3.43
CA TYR A 95 0.10 0.41 -2.55
C TYR A 95 0.76 0.39 -1.17
N LEU A 96 2.01 0.83 -1.08
CA LEU A 96 2.75 0.94 0.16
C LEU A 96 2.07 1.88 1.18
N HIS A 97 1.18 2.78 0.73
CA HIS A 97 0.37 3.62 1.63
C HIS A 97 -0.72 2.88 2.40
N PHE A 98 -0.97 1.60 2.07
CA PHE A 98 -2.07 0.82 2.62
C PHE A 98 -1.62 -0.40 3.41
N VAL A 99 -0.31 -0.70 3.46
CA VAL A 99 0.22 -1.87 4.15
C VAL A 99 0.05 -1.79 5.66
N GLN A 100 -0.31 -2.90 6.29
CA GLN A 100 -0.47 -3.03 7.74
C GLN A 100 0.38 -4.14 8.37
N SER A 101 1.12 -4.91 7.56
CA SER A 101 1.99 -5.99 8.05
C SER A 101 3.20 -6.20 7.14
N PRO A 102 4.27 -6.87 7.62
CA PRO A 102 5.43 -7.22 6.79
C PRO A 102 5.06 -8.09 5.58
N ALA A 103 4.08 -8.99 5.74
CA ALA A 103 3.58 -9.81 4.63
C ALA A 103 2.94 -8.96 3.51
N GLU A 104 2.22 -7.89 3.88
CA GLU A 104 1.67 -6.96 2.88
C GLU A 104 2.76 -6.14 2.19
N ILE A 105 3.85 -5.81 2.88
CA ILE A 105 5.02 -5.18 2.26
C ILE A 105 5.61 -6.09 1.18
N LEU A 106 5.79 -7.39 1.47
CA LEU A 106 6.31 -8.38 0.51
C LEU A 106 5.38 -8.56 -0.70
N LEU A 107 4.07 -8.49 -0.49
CA LEU A 107 3.06 -8.62 -1.55
C LEU A 107 2.81 -7.34 -2.34
N CYS A 108 3.33 -6.20 -1.87
CA CYS A 108 3.04 -4.90 -2.44
C CYS A 108 3.46 -4.80 -3.92
N GLN A 109 4.69 -5.23 -4.22
CA GLN A 109 5.23 -5.19 -5.59
C GLN A 109 4.54 -6.20 -6.52
N PRO A 110 4.45 -7.51 -6.17
CA PRO A 110 3.72 -8.47 -7.00
C PRO A 110 2.29 -8.00 -7.29
N LEU A 111 1.52 -7.61 -6.26
CA LEU A 111 0.12 -7.21 -6.41
C LEU A 111 -0.04 -6.02 -7.36
N PHE A 112 0.86 -5.05 -7.28
CA PHE A 112 0.86 -3.90 -8.16
C PHE A 112 1.17 -4.29 -9.62
N GLU A 113 2.10 -5.22 -9.85
CA GLU A 113 2.40 -5.75 -11.19
C GLU A 113 1.21 -6.52 -11.80
N LEU A 114 0.48 -7.27 -10.97
CA LEU A 114 -0.68 -8.05 -11.42
C LEU A 114 -1.90 -7.18 -11.72
N ASN A 115 -2.12 -6.14 -10.92
CA ASN A 115 -3.20 -5.18 -11.15
C ASN A 115 -2.86 -3.83 -10.52
N PRO A 116 -2.39 -2.83 -11.30
CA PRO A 116 -2.04 -1.51 -10.78
C PRO A 116 -3.28 -0.61 -10.52
N ASP A 117 -4.45 -1.00 -11.03
CA ASP A 117 -5.67 -0.18 -11.02
C ASP A 117 -6.57 -0.39 -9.79
N LEU A 118 -6.10 -1.12 -8.77
CA LEU A 118 -6.85 -1.26 -7.51
C LEU A 118 -7.00 0.11 -6.84
N GLY A 119 -8.26 0.49 -6.61
CA GLY A 119 -8.61 1.75 -5.96
C GLY A 119 -8.16 1.82 -4.50
N PRO A 120 -7.91 3.03 -3.97
CA PRO A 120 -7.46 3.23 -2.60
C PRO A 120 -8.45 2.70 -1.55
N GLU A 121 -9.76 2.69 -1.86
CA GLU A 121 -10.79 2.12 -1.00
C GLU A 121 -10.59 0.60 -0.84
N VAL A 122 -10.34 -0.11 -1.94
CA VAL A 122 -10.12 -1.56 -1.94
C VAL A 122 -8.86 -1.92 -1.16
N LEU A 123 -7.77 -1.17 -1.39
CA LEU A 123 -6.48 -1.37 -0.72
C LEU A 123 -6.56 -1.07 0.78
N ALA A 124 -7.38 -0.10 1.19
CA ALA A 124 -7.59 0.25 2.59
C ALA A 124 -8.48 -0.77 3.33
N THR A 125 -9.40 -1.42 2.63
CA THR A 125 -10.36 -2.37 3.25
C THR A 125 -9.81 -3.78 3.36
N TYR A 126 -9.09 -4.29 2.36
CA TYR A 126 -8.79 -5.73 2.28
C TYR A 126 -7.30 -6.04 2.40
N HIS A 127 -6.99 -7.20 2.97
CA HIS A 127 -5.62 -7.72 3.04
C HIS A 127 -5.06 -8.04 1.65
N PHE A 128 -3.78 -7.70 1.42
CA PHE A 128 -3.17 -7.83 0.09
C PHE A 128 -3.12 -9.26 -0.42
N ALA A 129 -2.95 -10.25 0.46
CA ALA A 129 -2.93 -11.65 0.06
C ALA A 129 -4.27 -12.13 -0.52
N ALA A 130 -5.38 -11.66 0.04
CA ALA A 130 -6.69 -12.00 -0.47
C ALA A 130 -6.99 -11.27 -1.78
N LEU A 131 -6.52 -10.02 -1.93
CA LEU A 131 -6.56 -9.31 -3.21
C LEU A 131 -5.73 -10.05 -4.27
N TRP A 132 -4.53 -10.51 -3.92
CA TRP A 132 -3.64 -11.28 -4.78
C TRP A 132 -4.31 -12.56 -5.29
N GLN A 133 -4.87 -13.37 -4.38
CA GLN A 133 -5.60 -14.59 -4.75
C GLN A 133 -6.79 -14.30 -5.67
N ARG A 134 -7.57 -13.27 -5.37
CA ARG A 134 -8.71 -12.87 -6.21
C ARG A 134 -8.27 -12.48 -7.63
N GLN A 135 -7.13 -11.79 -7.76
CA GLN A 135 -6.59 -11.45 -9.08
C GLN A 135 -6.07 -12.70 -9.82
N LEU A 136 -5.43 -13.64 -9.13
CA LEU A 136 -4.99 -14.91 -9.73
C LEU A 136 -6.16 -15.80 -10.18
N ALA A 137 -7.25 -15.83 -9.41
CA ALA A 137 -8.44 -16.60 -9.74
C ALA A 137 -9.31 -15.94 -10.83
N ARG A 138 -9.04 -14.69 -11.20
CA ARG A 138 -9.77 -14.01 -12.27
C ARG A 138 -9.39 -14.67 -13.59
N PRO A 139 -10.36 -15.15 -14.40
CA PRO A 139 -10.02 -15.68 -15.71
C PRO A 139 -9.31 -14.58 -16.50
N GLN A 140 -8.12 -14.88 -16.98
CA GLN A 140 -7.41 -14.00 -17.91
C GLN A 140 -8.27 -13.94 -19.18
N ASN A 141 -9.10 -12.89 -19.31
CA ASN A 141 -9.67 -12.59 -20.61
C ASN A 141 -8.51 -12.07 -21.46
N PRO A 142 -8.12 -12.77 -22.56
CA PRO A 142 -7.12 -12.24 -23.46
C PRO A 142 -7.73 -11.02 -24.14
N SER A 143 -7.33 -9.82 -23.72
CA SER A 143 -7.60 -8.59 -24.46
C SER A 143 -6.77 -8.60 -25.74
N GLY A 144 -7.39 -9.06 -26.83
CA GLY A 144 -7.27 -8.50 -28.16
C GLY A 144 -6.06 -8.89 -29.00
N THR A 145 -6.21 -9.94 -29.82
CA THR A 145 -5.68 -9.96 -31.20
C THR A 145 -6.41 -11.02 -32.04
N MET A 146 -7.36 -10.58 -32.85
CA MET A 146 -7.75 -11.14 -34.15
C MET A 146 -8.63 -10.04 -34.77
N GLY A 147 -8.12 -9.21 -35.68
CA GLY A 147 -7.52 -9.65 -36.92
C GLY A 147 -8.67 -9.94 -37.89
N LYS A 148 -8.95 -8.96 -38.74
CA LYS A 148 -9.91 -8.96 -39.87
C LYS A 148 -10.31 -10.35 -40.38
N ALA A 149 -11.61 -10.58 -40.50
CA ALA A 149 -12.21 -11.41 -41.55
C ALA A 149 -13.28 -10.52 -42.22
N GLY A 150 -13.33 -10.26 -43.54
CA GLY A 150 -12.71 -10.94 -44.66
C GLY A 150 -13.62 -12.03 -45.23
N GLY A 151 -14.57 -11.65 -46.09
CA GLY A 151 -15.48 -12.53 -46.86
C GLY A 151 -16.77 -12.88 -46.10
N ILE A 152 -17.97 -12.78 -46.69
CA ILE A 152 -18.41 -12.89 -48.09
C ILE A 152 -19.49 -11.83 -48.35
#